data_AF-A0A2J8N0N7-F1
#
_entry.id   AF-A0A2J8N0N7-F1
#
_cell.length_a   1.000
_cell.length_b   1.000
_cell.length_c   1.000
_cell.angle_alpha   90.00
_cell.angle_beta   90.00
_cell.angle_gamma   90.00
#
_symmetry.space_group_name_H-M   'P 1'
#
loop_
_entity.id
_entity.type
_entity.pdbx_description
1 polymer ?
#
loop_
_entity_poly.entity_id
_entity_poly.type
_entity_poly.pdbx_seq_one_letter_code
_entity_poly.pdbx_strand_id
1 'polypeptide(L)'
;RIERLCNPSLSELPAFLVAEGGLNSGFMIAHCTAAALVSENKALCHPSSVDSLSTSAATEDHVSMGGWAARKALRVIEHVEQVLAIELLAACQGIEFLRPLKTTTPLEKVYDLVRSVVRPWIKDRFMAPDIEAAHRLLLEQKASWLLGLFLNF
;
A
#
# COMPACT_ATOMS: atom_id res chain seq x y z
N ARG A 1 -7.09 -6.52 -2.08
CA ARG A 1 -7.48 -6.10 -3.47
C ARG A 1 -6.35 -6.38 -4.46
N ILE A 2 -5.08 -6.20 -4.08
CA ILE A 2 -3.90 -6.56 -4.89
C ILE A 2 -3.99 -7.99 -5.47
N GLU A 3 -4.31 -8.99 -4.65
CA GLU A 3 -4.53 -10.38 -5.13
C GLU A 3 -5.51 -10.46 -6.29
N ARG A 4 -6.68 -9.82 -6.18
CA ARG A 4 -7.69 -9.84 -7.24
C ARG A 4 -7.15 -9.25 -8.54
N LEU A 5 -6.37 -8.17 -8.46
CA LEU A 5 -5.76 -7.53 -9.63
C LEU A 5 -4.68 -8.41 -10.28
N CYS A 6 -3.88 -9.12 -9.48
CA CYS A 6 -2.80 -9.98 -10.00
C CYS A 6 -3.31 -11.32 -10.54
N ASN A 7 -4.50 -11.75 -10.11
CA ASN A 7 -5.07 -13.05 -10.44
C ASN A 7 -5.94 -12.94 -11.71
N PRO A 8 -5.56 -13.58 -12.83
CA PRO A 8 -6.30 -13.47 -14.09
C PRO A 8 -7.72 -14.02 -14.01
N SER A 9 -7.95 -15.04 -13.16
CA SER A 9 -9.29 -15.63 -12.96
C SER A 9 -10.25 -14.71 -12.20
N LEU A 10 -9.74 -13.64 -11.58
CA LEU A 10 -10.53 -12.71 -10.76
C LEU A 10 -10.57 -11.28 -11.33
N SER A 11 -9.64 -10.93 -12.21
CA SER A 11 -9.47 -9.56 -12.74
C SER A 11 -9.93 -9.38 -14.17
N GLU A 12 -10.00 -10.44 -14.97
CA GLU A 12 -10.12 -10.34 -16.44
C GLU A 12 -8.96 -9.55 -17.09
N LEU A 13 -7.84 -9.41 -16.37
CA LEU A 13 -6.61 -8.76 -16.81
C LEU A 13 -5.50 -9.79 -17.05
N PRO A 14 -4.42 -9.43 -17.77
CA PRO A 14 -3.24 -10.28 -17.87
C PRO A 14 -2.69 -10.65 -16.49
N ALA A 15 -2.24 -11.91 -16.34
CA ALA A 15 -1.70 -12.41 -15.09
C ALA A 15 -0.56 -11.50 -14.58
N PHE A 16 -0.62 -11.16 -13.29
CA PHE A 16 0.36 -10.27 -12.63
C PHE A 16 0.53 -8.90 -13.30
N LEU A 17 -0.46 -8.45 -14.07
CA LEU A 17 -0.52 -7.13 -14.69
C LEU A 17 0.67 -6.81 -15.62
N VAL A 18 1.13 -7.81 -16.37
CA VAL A 18 2.20 -7.63 -17.37
C VAL A 18 1.86 -8.35 -18.66
N ALA A 19 2.29 -7.77 -19.79
CA ALA A 19 2.27 -8.45 -21.08
C ALA A 19 3.38 -9.52 -21.14
N GLU A 20 3.26 -10.51 -22.03
CA GLU A 20 4.29 -11.54 -22.20
C GLU A 20 4.68 -12.25 -20.88
N GLY A 21 3.69 -12.68 -20.10
CA GLY A 21 3.87 -13.27 -18.76
C GLY A 21 4.68 -14.57 -18.68
N GLY A 22 5.14 -15.12 -19.82
CA GLY A 22 6.11 -16.21 -19.84
C GLY A 22 7.56 -15.76 -19.63
N LEU A 23 7.86 -14.48 -19.89
CA LEU A 23 9.19 -13.87 -19.72
C LEU A 23 9.21 -12.82 -18.62
N ASN A 24 8.05 -12.29 -18.23
CA ASN A 24 7.90 -11.23 -17.24
C ASN A 24 7.02 -11.71 -16.08
N SER A 25 7.43 -11.36 -14.85
CA SER A 25 6.72 -11.67 -13.61
C SER A 25 5.81 -10.53 -13.14
N GLY A 26 5.99 -9.31 -13.66
CA GLY A 26 5.11 -8.18 -13.36
C GLY A 26 5.02 -7.88 -11.86
N PHE A 27 3.80 -7.78 -11.35
CA PHE A 27 3.48 -7.43 -9.95
C PHE A 27 3.48 -8.62 -8.99
N MET A 28 3.90 -9.82 -9.43
CA MET A 28 3.90 -11.03 -8.60
C MET A 28 4.63 -10.82 -7.26
N ILE A 29 5.87 -10.34 -7.29
CA ILE A 29 6.68 -10.15 -6.08
C ILE A 29 6.25 -8.92 -5.28
N ALA A 30 5.71 -7.89 -5.95
CA ALA A 30 5.10 -6.75 -5.28
C ALA A 30 3.96 -7.20 -4.35
N HIS A 31 3.14 -8.14 -4.83
CA HIS A 31 2.08 -8.72 -4.01
C HIS A 31 2.65 -9.53 -2.83
N CYS A 32 3.73 -10.29 -3.02
CA CYS A 32 4.41 -10.98 -1.91
C CYS A 32 4.90 -10.00 -0.83
N THR A 33 5.48 -8.86 -1.23
CA THR A 33 5.90 -7.80 -0.30
C THR A 33 4.71 -7.27 0.48
N ALA A 34 3.61 -6.92 -0.19
CA ALA A 34 2.40 -6.45 0.47
C ALA A 34 1.82 -7.49 1.46
N ALA A 35 1.81 -8.77 1.07
CA ALA A 35 1.35 -9.86 1.93
C ALA A 35 2.23 -10.04 3.17
N ALA A 36 3.56 -9.94 3.03
CA ALA A 36 4.50 -10.02 4.13
C ALA A 36 4.27 -8.90 5.16
N LEU A 37 4.14 -7.65 4.69
CA LEU A 37 3.85 -6.49 5.55
C LEU A 37 2.53 -6.64 6.31
N VAL A 38 1.47 -7.10 5.63
CA VAL A 38 0.17 -7.39 6.27
C VAL A 38 0.29 -8.52 7.29
N SER A 39 1.10 -9.54 7.03
CA SER A 39 1.32 -10.65 7.96
C SER A 39 2.04 -10.18 9.22
N GLU A 40 3.10 -9.38 9.08
CA GLU A 40 3.82 -8.80 10.21
C GLU A 40 2.92 -7.91 11.08
N ASN A 41 2.04 -7.13 10.46
CA ASN A 41 1.06 -6.31 11.17
C ASN A 41 0.14 -7.13 12.09
N LYS A 42 -0.18 -8.38 11.75
CA LYS A 42 -1.00 -9.23 12.63
C LYS A 42 -0.34 -9.44 13.99
N ALA A 43 0.97 -9.63 14.03
CA ALA A 43 1.71 -9.75 15.29
C ALA A 43 1.76 -8.41 16.04
N LEU A 44 2.00 -7.31 15.32
CA LEU A 44 2.04 -5.96 15.90
C LEU A 44 0.69 -5.47 16.44
N CYS A 45 -0.42 -6.08 16.03
CA CYS A 45 -1.76 -5.72 16.49
C CYS A 45 -2.10 -6.20 17.91
N HIS A 46 -1.27 -7.03 18.56
CA HIS A 46 -1.51 -7.38 19.96
C HIS A 46 -1.52 -6.12 20.84
N PRO A 47 -2.54 -5.91 21.69
CA PRO A 47 -2.65 -4.67 22.47
C PRO A 47 -1.54 -4.62 23.52
N SER A 48 -0.72 -3.58 23.52
CA SER A 48 0.32 -3.43 24.56
C SER A 48 -0.23 -2.93 25.87
N SER A 49 -1.38 -2.26 25.85
CA SER A 49 -2.00 -1.64 27.02
C SER A 49 -2.72 -2.61 27.95
N VAL A 50 -2.76 -3.91 27.63
CA VAL A 50 -3.31 -4.94 28.53
C VAL A 50 -2.24 -5.52 29.45
N ASP A 51 -0.98 -5.12 29.29
CA ASP A 51 0.15 -5.51 30.13
C ASP A 51 0.46 -4.40 31.15
N SER A 52 0.92 -4.81 32.33
CA SER A 52 1.36 -3.93 33.41
C SER A 52 2.37 -4.66 34.29
N LEU A 53 3.53 -4.04 34.51
CA LEU A 53 4.58 -4.54 35.39
C LEU A 53 4.82 -3.50 36.46
N SER A 54 4.58 -3.87 37.72
CA SER A 54 4.78 -2.98 38.85
C SER A 54 6.24 -2.58 38.98
N THR A 55 6.50 -1.29 39.16
CA THR A 55 7.84 -0.76 39.41
C THR A 55 7.89 0.04 40.70
N SER A 56 9.05 0.59 41.07
CA SER A 56 9.20 1.44 42.25
C SER A 56 8.71 0.79 43.56
N ALA A 57 9.14 -0.45 43.82
CA ALA A 57 8.74 -1.25 44.99
C ALA A 57 7.21 -1.35 45.17
N ALA A 58 6.49 -1.54 44.06
CA ALA A 58 5.02 -1.60 43.98
C ALA A 58 4.30 -0.27 44.32
N THR A 59 5.01 0.86 44.28
CA THR A 59 4.36 2.18 44.34
C THR A 59 3.68 2.51 43.01
N GLU A 60 4.30 2.14 41.90
CA GLU A 60 3.72 2.21 40.56
C GLU A 60 3.22 0.82 40.18
N ASP A 61 2.11 0.41 40.78
CA ASP A 61 1.57 -0.94 40.68
C ASP A 61 0.75 -1.20 39.41
N HIS A 62 0.30 -0.13 38.72
CA HIS A 62 -0.42 -0.21 37.45
C HIS A 62 0.11 0.83 36.43
N VAL A 63 0.55 0.38 35.26
CA VAL A 63 1.12 1.22 34.20
C VAL A 63 0.52 0.90 32.83
N SER A 64 0.66 1.82 31.87
CA SER A 64 -0.05 1.74 30.58
C SER A 64 0.68 0.99 29.47
N MET A 65 1.99 0.76 29.62
CA MET A 65 2.88 0.28 28.54
C MET A 65 2.77 1.09 27.22
N GLY A 66 2.33 2.35 27.32
CA GLY A 66 1.96 3.18 26.16
C GLY A 66 3.12 3.50 25.21
N GLY A 67 4.36 3.48 25.70
CA GLY A 67 5.55 3.72 24.87
C GLY A 67 5.75 2.67 23.78
N TRP A 68 5.42 1.39 24.04
CA TRP A 68 5.45 0.36 22.99
C TRP A 68 4.21 0.44 22.09
N ALA A 69 3.05 0.76 22.67
CA ALA A 69 1.82 0.96 21.90
C ALA A 69 1.98 2.03 20.80
N ALA A 70 2.60 3.16 21.12
CA ALA A 70 2.84 4.23 20.15
C ALA A 70 3.83 3.81 19.04
N ARG A 71 4.94 3.15 19.40
CA ARG A 71 5.97 2.72 18.44
C ARG A 71 5.44 1.68 17.45
N LYS A 72 4.70 0.66 17.93
CA LYS A 72 4.13 -0.35 17.04
C LYS A 72 3.02 0.24 16.15
N ALA A 73 2.25 1.21 16.65
CA ALA A 73 1.25 1.91 15.85
C ALA A 73 1.89 2.66 14.67
N LEU A 74 3.00 3.37 14.90
CA LEU A 74 3.75 4.04 13.84
C LEU A 74 4.26 3.04 12.78
N ARG A 75 4.84 1.91 13.23
CA ARG A 75 5.31 0.85 12.33
C ARG A 75 4.19 0.28 11.46
N VAL A 76 3.02 0.02 12.04
CA VAL A 76 1.85 -0.48 11.28
C VAL A 76 1.41 0.54 10.22
N ILE A 77 1.43 1.84 10.54
CA ILE A 77 1.10 2.89 9.57
C ILE A 77 2.09 2.87 8.40
N GLU A 78 3.40 2.80 8.66
CA GLU A 78 4.43 2.70 7.60
C GLU A 78 4.19 1.49 6.68
N HIS A 79 3.84 0.33 7.25
CA HIS A 79 3.52 -0.87 6.48
C HIS A 79 2.25 -0.69 5.62
N VAL A 80 1.21 -0.07 6.18
CA VAL A 80 -0.04 0.19 5.46
C VAL A 80 0.19 1.14 4.29
N GLU A 81 1.00 2.17 4.46
CA GLU A 81 1.34 3.10 3.38
C GLU A 81 2.03 2.40 2.20
N GLN A 82 2.98 1.51 2.48
CA GLN A 82 3.66 0.69 1.46
C GLN A 82 2.68 -0.25 0.73
N VAL A 83 1.78 -0.89 1.47
CA VAL A 83 0.72 -1.74 0.88
C VAL A 83 -0.19 -0.93 -0.03
N LEU A 84 -0.60 0.28 0.39
CA LEU A 84 -1.43 1.18 -0.41
C LEU A 84 -0.69 1.68 -1.66
N ALA A 85 0.62 1.96 -1.57
CA ALA A 85 1.45 2.33 -2.72
C ALA A 85 1.47 1.22 -3.77
N ILE A 86 1.70 -0.03 -3.35
CA ILE A 86 1.68 -1.21 -4.24
C ILE A 86 0.29 -1.38 -4.88
N GLU A 87 -0.78 -1.23 -4.10
CA GLU A 87 -2.13 -1.32 -4.61
C GLU A 87 -2.43 -0.23 -5.66
N LEU A 88 -2.03 1.01 -5.39
CA LEU A 88 -2.22 2.13 -6.30
C LEU A 88 -1.49 1.90 -7.63
N LEU A 89 -0.24 1.42 -7.58
CA LEU A 89 0.52 1.07 -8.79
C LEU A 89 -0.13 -0.04 -9.59
N ALA A 90 -0.57 -1.11 -8.91
CA ALA A 90 -1.27 -2.23 -9.54
C ALA A 90 -2.59 -1.77 -10.19
N ALA A 91 -3.37 -0.92 -9.52
CA ALA A 91 -4.60 -0.38 -10.07
C ALA A 91 -4.35 0.51 -11.30
N CYS A 92 -3.36 1.40 -11.24
CA CYS A 92 -2.98 2.23 -12.38
C CYS A 92 -2.49 1.38 -13.57
N GLN A 93 -1.77 0.29 -13.30
CA GLN A 93 -1.37 -0.66 -14.33
C GLN A 93 -2.58 -1.39 -14.93
N GLY A 94 -3.57 -1.77 -14.11
CA GLY A 94 -4.82 -2.34 -14.60
C GLY A 94 -5.56 -1.39 -15.55
N ILE A 95 -5.56 -0.09 -15.25
CA ILE A 95 -6.14 0.93 -16.15
C ILE A 95 -5.45 0.95 -17.52
N GLU A 96 -4.14 0.69 -17.61
CA GLU A 96 -3.43 0.61 -18.91
C GLU A 96 -4.04 -0.43 -19.83
N PHE A 97 -4.31 -1.62 -19.29
CA PHE A 97 -4.87 -2.74 -20.06
C PHE A 97 -6.33 -2.51 -20.47
N LEU A 98 -7.02 -1.58 -19.83
CA LEU A 98 -8.40 -1.24 -20.14
C LEU A 98 -8.52 -0.05 -21.10
N ARG A 99 -7.42 0.61 -21.48
CA ARG A 99 -7.48 1.68 -22.48
C ARG A 99 -8.04 1.14 -23.81
N PRO A 100 -8.92 1.90 -24.52
CA PRO A 100 -9.19 3.33 -24.37
C PRO A 100 -10.28 3.71 -23.35
N LEU A 101 -10.78 2.78 -22.51
CA LEU A 101 -11.74 3.12 -21.45
C LEU A 101 -11.15 4.14 -20.47
N LYS A 102 -12.02 4.98 -19.92
CA LYS A 102 -11.68 5.99 -18.92
C LYS A 102 -12.48 5.79 -17.65
N THR A 103 -11.84 6.04 -16.52
CA THR A 103 -12.49 6.08 -15.21
C THR A 103 -13.06 7.48 -14.93
N THR A 104 -13.56 7.71 -13.71
CA THR A 104 -14.10 9.02 -13.31
C THR A 104 -13.02 10.09 -13.32
N THR A 105 -13.42 11.36 -13.53
CA THR A 105 -12.48 12.49 -13.61
C THR A 105 -11.51 12.60 -12.42
N PRO A 106 -11.94 12.41 -11.15
CA PRO A 106 -11.00 12.43 -10.02
C PRO A 106 -9.97 11.30 -10.07
N LEU A 107 -10.38 10.09 -10.51
CA LEU A 107 -9.50 8.93 -10.59
C LEU A 107 -8.52 9.03 -11.77
N GLU A 108 -8.92 9.64 -12.89
CA GLU A 108 -7.98 9.96 -13.98
C GLU A 108 -6.90 10.95 -13.51
N LYS A 109 -7.25 11.95 -12.68
CA LYS A 109 -6.23 12.84 -12.08
C LYS A 109 -5.25 12.08 -11.17
N VAL A 110 -5.73 11.08 -10.42
CA VAL A 110 -4.86 10.19 -9.62
C VAL A 110 -3.93 9.40 -10.51
N TYR A 111 -4.49 8.78 -11.56
CA TYR A 111 -3.74 8.01 -12.52
C TYR A 111 -2.66 8.88 -13.19
N ASP A 112 -3.00 10.08 -13.67
CA ASP A 112 -2.06 11.01 -14.29
C ASP A 112 -0.94 11.40 -13.33
N LEU A 113 -1.28 11.65 -12.06
CA LEU A 113 -0.28 11.98 -11.04
C LEU A 113 0.69 10.82 -10.79
N VAL A 114 0.19 9.58 -10.66
CA VAL A 114 1.03 8.39 -10.54
C VAL A 114 1.92 8.23 -11.77
N ARG A 115 1.37 8.47 -12.96
CA ARG A 115 2.11 8.36 -14.24
C ARG A 115 3.16 9.43 -14.44
N SER A 116 3.03 10.57 -13.75
CA SER A 116 4.08 11.61 -13.74
C SER A 116 5.37 11.15 -13.03
N VAL A 117 5.28 10.18 -12.12
CA VAL A 117 6.44 9.67 -11.33
C VAL A 117 6.82 8.24 -11.67
N VAL A 118 5.86 7.41 -12.11
CA VAL A 118 6.08 5.98 -12.43
C VAL A 118 5.51 5.63 -13.79
N ARG A 119 6.39 5.20 -14.70
CA ARG A 119 6.00 4.76 -16.06
C ARG A 119 5.19 3.46 -16.03
N PRO A 120 4.30 3.22 -17.02
CA PRO A 120 3.62 1.94 -17.20
C PRO A 120 4.58 0.74 -17.17
N TRP A 121 4.08 -0.40 -16.70
CA TRP A 121 4.86 -1.64 -16.62
C TRP A 121 4.73 -2.42 -17.93
N ILE A 122 5.67 -2.21 -18.85
CA ILE A 122 5.69 -2.89 -20.16
C ILE A 122 6.52 -4.18 -20.11
N LYS A 123 7.68 -4.12 -19.46
CA LYS A 123 8.63 -5.22 -19.24
C LYS A 123 9.14 -5.16 -17.81
N ASP A 124 9.60 -6.28 -17.30
CA ASP A 124 10.24 -6.34 -15.99
C ASP A 124 11.45 -5.40 -15.87
N ARG A 125 11.44 -4.68 -14.76
CA ARG A 125 12.53 -3.81 -14.30
C ARG A 125 12.63 -3.92 -12.78
N PHE A 126 13.60 -3.24 -12.20
CA PHE A 126 13.68 -3.15 -10.75
C PHE A 126 12.49 -2.33 -10.21
N MET A 127 11.59 -2.98 -9.46
CA MET A 127 10.31 -2.40 -9.03
C MET A 127 10.42 -1.54 -7.76
N ALA A 128 11.41 -1.79 -6.91
CA ALA A 128 11.52 -1.08 -5.62
C ALA A 128 11.53 0.46 -5.75
N PRO A 129 12.21 1.07 -6.74
CA PRO A 129 12.16 2.52 -6.94
C PRO A 129 10.77 3.05 -7.30
N ASP A 130 9.96 2.25 -8.02
CA ASP A 130 8.60 2.65 -8.37
C ASP A 130 7.66 2.61 -7.16
N ILE A 131 7.80 1.58 -6.31
CA ILE A 131 7.07 1.47 -5.05
C ILE A 131 7.42 2.64 -4.13
N GLU A 132 8.72 2.95 -4.01
CA GLU A 132 9.21 4.10 -3.22
C GLU A 132 8.69 5.44 -3.76
N ALA A 133 8.68 5.64 -5.08
CA ALA A 133 8.13 6.84 -5.69
C ALA A 133 6.62 6.99 -5.43
N ALA A 134 5.86 5.90 -5.53
CA ALA A 134 4.43 5.89 -5.20
C ALA A 134 4.16 6.12 -3.71
N HIS A 135 4.97 5.52 -2.83
CA HIS A 135 4.88 5.75 -1.38
C HIS A 135 5.15 7.22 -1.04
N ARG A 136 6.20 7.81 -1.60
CA ARG A 136 6.50 9.24 -1.43
C ARG A 136 5.36 10.12 -1.94
N LEU A 137 4.79 9.80 -3.09
CA LEU A 137 3.66 10.53 -3.63
C LEU A 137 2.45 10.51 -2.68
N LEU A 138 2.17 9.35 -2.06
CA LEU A 138 1.13 9.25 -1.04
C LEU A 138 1.43 10.15 0.15
N LEU A 139 2.67 10.16 0.64
CA LEU A 139 3.10 10.98 1.78
C LEU A 139 3.01 12.48 1.50
N GLU A 140 3.49 12.93 0.35
CA GLU A 140 3.49 14.35 -0.04
C GLU A 140 2.08 14.87 -0.26
N GLN A 141 1.18 14.04 -0.79
CA GLN A 141 -0.18 14.43 -1.12
C GLN A 141 -1.19 14.09 -0.02
N LYS A 142 -0.76 13.55 1.14
CA LYS A 142 -1.63 13.21 2.29
C LYS A 142 -2.60 14.33 2.67
N ALA A 143 -2.17 15.59 2.59
CA ALA A 143 -3.01 16.75 2.88
C ALA A 143 -4.00 17.07 1.74
N SER A 144 -3.60 16.89 0.49
CA SER A 144 -4.37 17.25 -0.71
C SER A 144 -5.47 16.22 -1.03
N TRP A 145 -5.18 14.92 -0.88
CA TRP A 145 -6.15 13.85 -1.16
C TRP A 145 -7.35 13.86 -0.20
N LEU A 146 -7.11 14.09 1.10
CA LEU A 146 -8.16 14.16 2.12
C LEU A 146 -9.06 15.39 1.96
N LEU A 147 -8.50 16.52 1.53
CA LEU A 147 -9.26 17.75 1.29
C LEU A 147 -9.96 17.73 -0.08
N GLY A 148 -9.32 17.23 -1.14
CA GLY A 148 -9.83 17.30 -2.51
C GLY A 148 -10.92 16.29 -2.86
N LEU A 149 -10.90 15.08 -2.27
CA LEU A 149 -11.90 14.04 -2.51
C LEU A 149 -13.19 14.22 -1.68
N PHE A 150 -13.12 14.91 -0.53
CA PHE A 150 -14.28 15.13 0.35
C PHE A 150 -14.91 16.52 0.25
N LEU A 151 -14.19 17.55 -0.24
CA LEU A 151 -14.71 18.93 -0.28
C LEU A 151 -15.23 19.39 -1.66
N ASN A 152 -15.28 18.50 -2.66
CA ASN A 152 -15.87 18.80 -3.98
C ASN A 152 -17.17 18.04 -4.27
N PHE A 153 -17.91 17.69 -3.21
CA PHE A 153 -19.33 17.34 -3.26
C PHE A 153 -20.14 18.32 -2.41
#